data_AF-A0A9E4F0Y1-F1
#
_entry.id   AF-A0A9E4F0Y1-F1
#
_cell.length_a   1.000
_cell.length_b   1.000
_cell.length_c   1.000
_cell.angle_alpha   90.00
_cell.angle_beta   90.00
_cell.angle_gamma   90.00
#
_symmetry.space_group_name_H-M   'P 1'
#
loop_
_entity.id
_entity.type
_entity.pdbx_description
1 polymer ?
#
loop_
_entity_poly.entity_id
_entity_poly.type
_entity_poly.pdbx_seq_one_letter_code
_entity_poly.pdbx_strand_id
1 'polypeptide(L)'
;MDSAAPKNRFTPKEFWAWISEVFDNYGILILAGLLLVYPFFFSTLNDSIIWLEDNDWEASAEILAEIRGFVPSTPLMIQILIYTLFGIAFNILLGNTGMLSLGHCAFFGVGGYTVGIMHAWIKPDTYAPDWMVSAFKVLPLEISLITCVIVSTFVAWLIGTICSSKRGVYFAMVTLSISMIFYYSAQTFDDLTGGTDG
;
A
#
# COMPACT_ATOMS: atom_id res chain seq x y z
N MET A 1 -40.00 -44.55 -9.24
CA MET A 1 -38.58 -44.17 -9.34
C MET A 1 -38.57 -42.72 -9.80
N ASP A 2 -38.86 -41.80 -8.89
CA ASP A 2 -38.95 -40.37 -9.22
C ASP A 2 -37.54 -39.81 -9.29
N SER A 3 -37.04 -39.62 -10.52
CA SER A 3 -35.81 -38.89 -10.77
C SER A 3 -36.09 -37.40 -10.53
N ALA A 4 -35.78 -36.91 -9.33
CA ALA A 4 -35.80 -35.48 -9.03
C ALA A 4 -34.78 -34.76 -9.93
N ALA A 5 -35.28 -33.89 -10.81
CA ALA A 5 -34.45 -33.06 -11.68
C ALA A 5 -33.53 -32.13 -10.86
N PRO A 6 -32.29 -31.88 -11.30
CA PRO A 6 -31.34 -31.05 -10.55
C PRO A 6 -31.85 -29.61 -10.43
N LYS A 7 -31.98 -29.10 -9.19
CA LYS A 7 -32.31 -27.70 -8.89
C LYS A 7 -31.16 -26.79 -9.34
N ASN A 8 -31.21 -26.33 -10.59
CA ASN A 8 -30.16 -25.54 -11.24
C ASN A 8 -30.52 -24.04 -11.41
N ARG A 9 -31.36 -23.48 -10.55
CA ARG A 9 -31.64 -22.03 -10.55
C ARG A 9 -31.36 -21.45 -9.17
N PHE A 10 -30.32 -20.62 -9.10
CA PHE A 10 -30.14 -19.65 -8.01
C PHE A 10 -31.37 -18.74 -7.97
N THR A 11 -32.03 -18.67 -6.82
CA THR A 11 -33.04 -17.63 -6.59
C THR A 11 -32.35 -16.29 -6.29
N PRO A 12 -32.98 -15.12 -6.57
CA PRO A 12 -32.38 -13.83 -6.27
C PRO A 12 -31.97 -13.65 -4.81
N LYS A 13 -32.72 -14.25 -3.87
CA LYS A 13 -32.39 -14.21 -2.43
C LYS A 13 -31.13 -15.02 -2.11
N GLU A 14 -31.00 -16.21 -2.68
CA GLU A 14 -29.79 -17.04 -2.52
C GLU A 14 -28.57 -16.39 -3.18
N PHE A 15 -28.75 -15.69 -4.31
CA PHE A 15 -27.69 -14.92 -4.94
C PHE A 15 -27.17 -13.79 -4.05
N TRP A 16 -28.07 -12.99 -3.46
CA TRP A 16 -27.67 -11.91 -2.55
C TRP A 16 -27.02 -12.44 -1.27
N ALA A 17 -27.53 -13.55 -0.71
CA ALA A 17 -26.95 -14.21 0.46
C ALA A 17 -25.54 -14.77 0.15
N TRP A 18 -25.37 -15.36 -1.03
CA TRP A 18 -24.07 -15.83 -1.50
C TRP A 18 -23.09 -14.67 -1.71
N ILE A 19 -23.55 -13.56 -2.32
CA ILE A 19 -22.72 -12.35 -2.45
C ILE A 19 -22.27 -11.85 -1.08
N SER A 20 -23.17 -11.71 -0.10
CA SER A 20 -22.78 -11.28 1.24
C SER A 20 -21.79 -12.25 1.88
N GLU A 21 -22.00 -13.56 1.74
CA GLU A 21 -21.07 -14.57 2.27
C GLU A 21 -19.69 -14.47 1.62
N VAL A 22 -19.64 -14.18 0.32
CA VAL A 22 -18.39 -13.93 -0.42
C VAL A 22 -17.72 -12.64 0.06
N PHE A 23 -18.46 -11.56 0.30
CA PHE A 23 -17.90 -10.33 0.86
C PHE A 23 -17.45 -10.51 2.32
N ASP A 24 -18.17 -11.31 3.11
CA ASP A 24 -17.84 -11.56 4.51
C ASP A 24 -16.61 -12.46 4.66
N ASN A 25 -16.46 -13.48 3.80
CA ASN A 25 -15.35 -14.43 3.85
C ASN A 25 -14.14 -14.03 2.98
N TYR A 26 -14.38 -13.41 1.84
CA TYR A 26 -13.37 -13.10 0.82
C TYR A 26 -13.35 -11.64 0.41
N GLY A 27 -14.18 -10.76 0.98
CA GLY A 27 -14.30 -9.37 0.53
C GLY A 27 -12.98 -8.63 0.56
N ILE A 28 -12.13 -8.89 1.56
CA ILE A 28 -10.80 -8.30 1.65
C ILE A 28 -9.84 -8.82 0.56
N LEU A 29 -9.93 -10.12 0.23
CA LEU A 29 -9.11 -10.74 -0.82
C LEU A 29 -9.56 -10.31 -2.21
N ILE A 30 -10.87 -10.12 -2.40
CA ILE A 30 -11.47 -9.59 -3.62
C ILE A 30 -11.05 -8.13 -3.82
N LEU A 31 -11.09 -7.32 -2.76
CA LEU A 31 -10.68 -5.92 -2.82
C LEU A 31 -9.17 -5.78 -3.09
N ALA A 32 -8.33 -6.60 -2.44
CA ALA A 32 -6.90 -6.66 -2.72
C ALA A 32 -6.62 -7.15 -4.16
N GLY A 33 -7.32 -8.19 -4.63
CA GLY A 33 -7.19 -8.71 -5.98
C GLY A 33 -7.59 -7.69 -7.05
N LEU A 34 -8.71 -6.99 -6.84
CA LEU A 34 -9.16 -5.89 -7.70
C LEU A 34 -8.11 -4.78 -7.77
N LEU A 35 -7.56 -4.38 -6.63
CA LEU A 35 -6.53 -3.34 -6.55
C LEU A 35 -5.23 -3.73 -7.27
N LEU A 36 -4.83 -5.00 -7.23
CA LEU A 36 -3.64 -5.49 -7.94
C LEU A 36 -3.83 -5.55 -9.45
N VAL A 37 -5.03 -5.86 -9.93
CA VAL A 37 -5.36 -5.91 -11.37
C VAL A 37 -5.53 -4.49 -11.94
N TYR A 38 -5.91 -3.53 -11.10
CA TYR A 38 -6.19 -2.16 -11.50
C TYR A 38 -5.08 -1.43 -12.28
N PRO A 39 -3.79 -1.42 -11.86
CA PRO A 39 -2.75 -0.69 -12.61
C PRO A 39 -2.60 -1.22 -14.04
N PHE A 40 -2.78 -2.54 -14.23
CA PHE A 40 -2.74 -3.15 -15.56
C PHE A 40 -3.92 -2.70 -16.42
N PHE A 41 -5.13 -2.70 -15.84
CA PHE A 41 -6.33 -2.19 -16.50
C PHE A 41 -6.16 -0.72 -16.91
N PHE A 42 -5.67 0.13 -16.00
CA PHE A 42 -5.45 1.55 -16.28
C PHE A 42 -4.38 1.76 -17.36
N SER A 43 -3.29 0.98 -17.36
CA SER A 43 -2.27 1.06 -18.42
C SER A 43 -2.83 0.65 -19.78
N THR A 44 -3.57 -0.45 -19.84
CA THR A 44 -4.20 -0.94 -21.07
C THR A 44 -5.19 0.07 -21.63
N LEU A 45 -5.97 0.71 -20.75
CA LEU A 45 -6.92 1.74 -21.13
C LEU A 45 -6.22 3.01 -21.64
N ASN A 46 -5.07 3.36 -21.06
CA ASN A 46 -4.28 4.49 -21.53
C ASN A 46 -3.63 4.20 -22.89
N ASP A 47 -3.08 2.99 -23.07
CA ASP A 47 -2.46 2.55 -24.32
C ASP A 47 -3.49 2.44 -25.46
N SER A 48 -4.73 2.01 -25.16
CA SER A 48 -5.79 1.96 -26.16
C SER A 48 -6.25 3.34 -26.60
N ILE A 49 -6.27 4.34 -25.72
CA ILE A 49 -6.56 5.74 -26.07
C ILE A 49 -5.49 6.28 -27.02
N ILE A 50 -4.21 6.10 -26.68
CA ILE A 50 -3.08 6.55 -27.51
C ILE A 50 -3.14 5.89 -28.90
N TRP A 51 -3.39 4.58 -28.94
CA TRP A 51 -3.49 3.86 -30.21
C TRP A 51 -4.66 4.36 -31.07
N LEU A 52 -5.81 4.68 -30.48
CA LEU A 52 -6.97 5.21 -31.23
C LEU A 52 -6.72 6.62 -31.74
N GLU A 53 -6.04 7.46 -30.96
CA GLU A 53 -5.62 8.81 -31.36
C GLU A 53 -4.63 8.75 -32.53
N ASP A 54 -3.65 7.83 -32.50
CA ASP A 54 -2.67 7.64 -33.57
C ASP A 54 -3.25 7.08 -34.88
N ASN A 55 -4.44 6.45 -34.84
CA ASN A 55 -5.10 5.84 -36.01
C ASN A 55 -6.27 6.68 -36.55
N ASP A 56 -6.38 7.95 -36.17
CA ASP A 56 -7.47 8.88 -36.54
C ASP A 56 -8.88 8.45 -36.05
N TRP A 57 -8.98 7.59 -35.03
CA TRP A 57 -10.25 7.15 -34.42
C TRP A 57 -10.70 8.06 -33.27
N GLU A 58 -10.69 9.38 -33.50
CA GLU A 58 -10.91 10.42 -32.48
C GLU A 58 -12.20 10.21 -31.69
N ALA A 59 -13.32 9.88 -32.35
CA ALA A 59 -14.60 9.65 -31.69
C ALA A 59 -14.58 8.48 -30.69
N SER A 60 -13.79 7.43 -30.96
CA SER A 60 -13.64 6.29 -30.05
C SER A 60 -12.66 6.62 -28.91
N ALA A 61 -11.62 7.43 -29.18
CA ALA A 61 -10.70 7.91 -28.17
C ALA A 61 -11.39 8.82 -27.15
N GLU A 62 -12.28 9.72 -27.59
CA GLU A 62 -13.06 10.60 -26.71
C GLU A 62 -13.96 9.81 -25.75
N ILE A 63 -14.68 8.78 -26.25
CA ILE A 63 -15.52 7.91 -25.40
C ILE A 63 -14.68 7.22 -24.32
N LEU A 64 -13.50 6.70 -24.68
CA LEU A 64 -12.61 6.07 -23.72
C LEU A 64 -11.98 7.07 -22.74
N ALA A 65 -11.73 8.31 -23.17
CA ALA A 65 -11.24 9.38 -22.31
C ALA A 65 -12.29 9.82 -21.27
N GLU A 66 -13.57 9.87 -21.65
CA GLU A 66 -14.67 10.09 -20.69
C GLU A 66 -14.75 8.95 -19.67
N ILE A 67 -14.67 7.70 -20.12
CA ILE A 67 -14.63 6.53 -19.24
C ILE A 67 -13.41 6.60 -18.31
N ARG A 68 -12.24 6.99 -18.81
CA ARG A 68 -11.02 7.22 -18.00
C ARG A 68 -11.24 8.26 -16.92
N GLY A 69 -11.99 9.33 -17.21
CA GLY A 69 -12.31 10.38 -16.24
C GLY A 69 -13.16 9.90 -15.05
N PHE A 70 -13.99 8.88 -15.26
CA PHE A 70 -14.76 8.22 -14.20
C PHE A 70 -13.90 7.26 -13.34
N VAL A 71 -12.83 6.73 -13.93
CA VAL A 71 -11.93 5.77 -13.31
C VAL A 71 -10.93 6.52 -12.39
N PRO A 72 -10.73 6.09 -11.13
CA PRO A 72 -9.79 6.75 -10.21
C PRO A 72 -8.38 6.94 -10.80
N SER A 73 -7.65 7.96 -10.37
CA SER A 73 -6.26 8.09 -10.80
C SER A 73 -5.37 7.03 -10.13
N THR A 74 -4.30 6.59 -10.82
CA THR A 74 -3.31 5.65 -10.29
C THR A 74 -2.72 6.05 -8.92
N PRO A 75 -2.37 7.31 -8.63
CA PRO A 75 -1.89 7.68 -7.29
C PRO A 75 -2.97 7.57 -6.21
N LEU A 76 -4.23 7.90 -6.52
CA LEU A 76 -5.33 7.75 -5.57
C LEU A 76 -5.56 6.26 -5.25
N MET A 77 -5.48 5.40 -6.26
CA MET A 77 -5.54 3.94 -6.10
C MET A 77 -4.46 3.42 -5.14
N ILE A 78 -3.22 3.87 -5.31
CA ILE A 78 -2.09 3.46 -4.48
C ILE A 78 -2.31 3.90 -3.03
N GLN A 79 -2.84 5.09 -2.79
CA GLN A 79 -3.19 5.54 -1.44
C GLN A 79 -4.28 4.66 -0.82
N ILE A 80 -5.32 4.31 -1.57
CA ILE A 80 -6.37 3.40 -1.13
C ILE A 80 -5.75 2.04 -0.75
N LEU A 81 -4.89 1.48 -1.60
CA LEU A 81 -4.18 0.22 -1.33
C LEU A 81 -3.38 0.28 -0.03
N ILE A 82 -2.62 1.35 0.16
CA ILE A 82 -1.81 1.56 1.37
C ILE A 82 -2.70 1.59 2.61
N TYR A 83 -3.80 2.36 2.60
CA TYR A 83 -4.71 2.45 3.73
C TYR A 83 -5.48 1.16 3.98
N THR A 84 -5.85 0.42 2.94
CA THR A 84 -6.45 -0.91 3.06
C THR A 84 -5.47 -1.87 3.72
N LEU A 85 -4.23 -1.94 3.24
CA LEU A 85 -3.19 -2.81 3.81
C LEU A 85 -2.93 -2.46 5.28
N PHE A 86 -2.89 -1.16 5.59
CA PHE A 86 -2.77 -0.67 6.97
C PHE A 86 -3.96 -1.11 7.85
N GLY A 87 -5.18 -1.01 7.35
CA GLY A 87 -6.39 -1.48 8.03
C GLY A 87 -6.38 -3.00 8.26
N ILE A 88 -5.87 -3.78 7.31
CA ILE A 88 -5.72 -5.23 7.44
C ILE A 88 -4.72 -5.58 8.54
N ALA A 89 -3.54 -4.94 8.54
CA ALA A 89 -2.53 -5.16 9.56
C ALA A 89 -3.09 -4.85 10.96
N PHE A 90 -3.85 -3.76 11.08
CA PHE A 90 -4.53 -3.39 12.31
C PHE A 90 -5.61 -4.40 12.73
N ASN A 91 -6.43 -4.87 11.78
CA ASN A 91 -7.47 -5.87 12.03
C ASN A 91 -6.89 -7.21 12.50
N ILE A 92 -5.79 -7.67 11.89
CA ILE A 92 -5.11 -8.90 12.31
C ILE A 92 -4.57 -8.77 13.74
N LEU A 93 -3.97 -7.62 14.06
CA LEU A 93 -3.39 -7.41 15.38
C LEU A 93 -4.47 -7.30 16.46
N LEU A 94 -5.53 -6.51 16.23
CA LEU A 94 -6.67 -6.43 17.13
C LEU A 94 -7.41 -7.76 17.25
N GLY A 95 -7.67 -8.42 16.12
CA GLY A 95 -8.41 -9.68 16.07
C GLY A 95 -7.69 -10.83 16.76
N ASN A 96 -6.37 -10.91 16.64
CA ASN A 96 -5.59 -12.03 17.19
C ASN A 96 -5.04 -11.77 18.61
N THR A 97 -4.72 -10.51 18.95
CA THR A 97 -4.09 -10.19 20.26
C THR A 97 -5.00 -9.45 21.23
N GLY A 98 -6.12 -8.88 20.77
CA GLY A 98 -7.01 -8.06 21.59
C GLY A 98 -6.38 -6.75 22.10
N MET A 99 -5.19 -6.39 21.62
CA MET A 99 -4.46 -5.18 22.02
C MET A 99 -4.43 -4.17 20.88
N LEU A 100 -4.67 -2.90 21.18
CA LEU A 100 -4.64 -1.80 20.21
C LEU A 100 -3.20 -1.26 20.09
N SER A 101 -2.54 -1.44 18.94
CA SER A 101 -1.21 -0.87 18.65
C SER A 101 -1.31 0.29 17.66
N LEU A 102 -0.96 1.49 18.10
CA LEU A 102 -0.90 2.70 17.25
C LEU A 102 0.53 2.99 16.73
N GLY A 103 1.47 2.09 17.01
CA GLY A 103 2.87 2.18 16.56
C GLY A 103 3.07 1.90 15.07
N HIS A 104 2.09 1.31 14.39
CA HIS A 104 2.18 0.93 12.98
C HIS A 104 2.47 2.11 12.06
N CYS A 105 1.95 3.31 12.38
CA CYS A 105 2.23 4.52 11.61
C CYS A 105 3.72 4.88 11.61
N ALA A 106 4.42 4.64 12.73
CA ALA A 106 5.85 4.92 12.83
C ALA A 106 6.66 4.04 11.87
N PHE A 107 6.36 2.74 11.82
CA PHE A 107 7.03 1.81 10.90
C PHE A 107 6.73 2.11 9.44
N PHE A 108 5.48 2.45 9.13
CA PHE A 108 5.09 2.89 7.80
C PHE A 108 5.87 4.15 7.37
N GLY A 109 6.00 5.12 8.26
CA GLY A 109 6.80 6.33 8.04
C GLY A 109 8.29 6.05 7.84
N VAL A 110 8.89 5.19 8.68
CA VAL A 110 10.31 4.81 8.57
C VAL A 110 10.62 4.16 7.23
N GLY A 111 9.77 3.24 6.77
CA GLY A 111 9.94 2.61 5.47
C GLY A 111 9.86 3.61 4.31
N GLY A 112 8.84 4.48 4.34
CA GLY A 112 8.65 5.52 3.33
C GLY A 112 9.81 6.52 3.28
N TYR A 113 10.24 7.03 4.43
CA TYR A 113 11.39 7.94 4.53
C TYR A 113 12.69 7.28 4.07
N THR A 114 12.91 6.00 4.40
CA THR A 114 14.11 5.28 3.95
C THR A 114 14.17 5.25 2.42
N VAL A 115 13.06 4.90 1.75
CA VAL A 115 13.00 4.89 0.28
C VAL A 115 13.16 6.29 -0.31
N GLY A 116 12.47 7.29 0.28
CA GLY A 116 12.51 8.68 -0.16
C GLY A 116 13.90 9.31 -0.06
N ILE A 117 14.55 9.17 1.10
CA ILE A 117 15.93 9.62 1.33
C ILE A 117 16.89 8.89 0.39
N MET A 118 16.74 7.57 0.21
CA MET A 118 17.61 6.82 -0.69
C MET A 118 17.51 7.34 -2.13
N HIS A 119 16.32 7.66 -2.62
CA HIS A 119 16.13 8.24 -3.96
C HIS A 119 16.56 9.72 -4.05
N ALA A 120 16.43 10.49 -2.96
CA ALA A 120 16.83 11.90 -2.94
C ALA A 120 18.35 12.09 -2.86
N TRP A 121 19.04 11.22 -2.10
CA TRP A 121 20.48 11.31 -1.83
C TRP A 121 21.34 10.60 -2.87
N ILE A 122 20.81 9.59 -3.57
CA ILE A 122 21.47 8.94 -4.72
C ILE A 122 21.23 9.76 -5.99
N LYS A 123 21.68 11.02 -5.96
CA LYS A 123 21.97 11.79 -7.16
C LYS A 123 23.40 11.45 -7.62
N PRO A 124 23.74 11.60 -8.92
CA PRO A 124 25.04 11.23 -9.47
C PRO A 124 26.26 11.91 -8.81
N ASP A 125 26.04 12.88 -7.93
CA ASP A 125 27.08 13.75 -7.35
C ASP A 125 27.42 13.45 -5.88
N THR A 126 26.79 12.46 -5.25
CA THR A 126 26.96 12.16 -3.80
C THR A 126 27.90 10.98 -3.55
N TYR A 127 28.64 11.05 -2.43
CA TYR A 127 29.61 10.11 -1.83
C TYR A 127 29.14 8.66 -1.57
N ALA A 128 28.42 8.04 -2.51
CA ALA A 128 28.17 6.61 -2.49
C ALA A 128 29.32 5.89 -3.24
N PRO A 129 29.80 4.74 -2.74
CA PRO A 129 30.87 4.03 -3.44
C PRO A 129 30.39 3.58 -4.83
N ASP A 130 31.26 3.66 -5.84
CA ASP A 130 30.92 3.49 -7.27
C ASP A 130 30.10 2.22 -7.57
N TRP A 131 30.31 1.15 -6.81
CA TRP A 131 29.57 -0.11 -6.94
C TRP A 131 28.08 0.02 -6.55
N MET A 132 27.76 0.90 -5.60
CA MET A 132 26.39 1.16 -5.14
C MET A 132 25.62 2.05 -6.13
N VAL A 133 26.28 3.07 -6.69
CA VAL A 133 25.69 3.97 -7.69
C VAL A 133 25.40 3.21 -8.99
N SER A 134 26.31 2.33 -9.39
CA SER A 134 26.14 1.47 -10.57
C SER A 134 24.97 0.49 -10.40
N ALA A 135 24.82 -0.11 -9.22
CA ALA A 135 23.71 -1.01 -8.93
C ALA A 135 22.36 -0.25 -8.86
N PHE A 136 22.33 0.94 -8.27
CA PHE A 136 21.12 1.76 -8.14
C PHE A 136 20.61 2.31 -9.48
N LYS A 137 21.49 2.53 -10.46
CA LYS A 137 21.10 2.92 -11.83
C LYS A 137 20.39 1.80 -12.60
N VAL A 138 20.71 0.53 -12.32
CA VAL A 138 20.16 -0.62 -13.05
C VAL A 138 18.87 -1.11 -12.40
N LEU A 139 18.78 -1.13 -11.07
CA LEU A 139 17.61 -1.62 -10.31
C LEU A 139 17.31 -0.73 -9.09
N PRO A 140 16.82 0.51 -9.28
CA PRO A 140 16.59 1.46 -8.19
C PRO A 140 15.53 0.96 -7.19
N LEU A 141 14.48 0.29 -7.69
CA LEU A 141 13.38 -0.18 -6.87
C LEU A 141 13.77 -1.35 -5.94
N GLU A 142 14.46 -2.37 -6.46
CA GLU A 142 14.77 -3.59 -5.71
C GLU A 142 15.70 -3.31 -4.52
N ILE A 143 16.73 -2.49 -4.74
CA ILE A 143 17.70 -2.13 -3.71
C ILE A 143 17.04 -1.28 -2.62
N SER A 144 16.16 -0.36 -3.02
CA SER A 144 15.42 0.47 -2.06
C SER A 144 14.45 -0.36 -1.21
N LEU A 145 13.82 -1.39 -1.78
CA LEU A 145 12.92 -2.29 -1.06
C LEU A 145 13.69 -3.12 -0.03
N ILE A 146 14.83 -3.70 -0.40
CA ILE A 146 15.65 -4.50 0.52
C ILE A 146 16.15 -3.63 1.68
N THR A 147 16.65 -2.43 1.36
CA THR A 147 17.15 -1.49 2.37
C THR A 147 16.04 -1.05 3.32
N CYS A 148 14.85 -0.74 2.78
CA CYS A 148 13.65 -0.40 3.55
C CYS A 148 13.27 -1.51 4.53
N VAL A 149 13.28 -2.77 4.09
CA VAL A 149 12.98 -3.93 4.95
C VAL A 149 14.00 -4.02 6.08
N ILE A 150 15.29 -3.93 5.78
CA ILE A 150 16.36 -4.03 6.79
C ILE A 150 16.22 -2.93 7.85
N VAL A 151 16.06 -1.67 7.42
CA VAL A 151 15.93 -0.53 8.34
C VAL A 151 14.65 -0.65 9.18
N SER A 152 13.53 -1.00 8.55
CA SER A 152 12.26 -1.17 9.25
C SER A 152 12.29 -2.32 10.25
N THR A 153 12.94 -3.45 9.90
CA THR A 153 13.13 -4.58 10.82
C THR A 153 13.99 -4.19 12.02
N PHE A 154 15.06 -3.45 11.81
CA PHE A 154 15.93 -2.98 12.89
C PHE A 154 15.17 -2.06 13.86
N VAL A 155 14.41 -1.10 13.32
CA VAL A 155 13.58 -0.18 14.13
C VAL A 155 12.46 -0.94 14.85
N ALA A 156 11.81 -1.90 14.18
CA ALA A 156 10.80 -2.76 14.79
C ALA A 156 11.36 -3.61 15.92
N TRP A 157 12.59 -4.12 15.79
CA TRP A 157 13.25 -4.87 16.85
C TRP A 157 13.52 -4.00 18.08
N LEU A 158 14.05 -2.78 17.89
CA LEU A 158 14.27 -1.83 18.98
C LEU A 158 12.95 -1.47 19.71
N ILE A 159 11.91 -1.10 18.97
CA ILE A 159 10.61 -0.76 19.58
C ILE A 159 9.96 -1.99 20.22
N GLY A 160 10.05 -3.15 19.57
CA GLY A 160 9.48 -4.41 20.05
C GLY A 160 10.04 -4.83 21.41
N THR A 161 11.36 -4.70 21.61
CA THR A 161 11.99 -5.01 22.90
C THR A 161 11.45 -4.11 24.02
N ILE A 162 11.30 -2.80 23.77
CA ILE A 162 10.78 -1.83 24.74
C ILE A 162 9.30 -2.08 25.06
N CYS A 163 8.49 -2.39 24.05
CA CYS A 163 7.05 -2.55 24.20
C CYS A 163 6.62 -3.91 24.78
N SER A 164 7.50 -4.93 24.74
CA SER A 164 7.22 -6.31 25.19
C SER A 164 6.72 -6.43 26.64
N SER A 165 7.05 -5.47 27.49
CA SER A 165 6.71 -5.51 28.92
C SER A 165 5.32 -4.95 29.26
N LYS A 166 4.57 -4.37 28.32
CA LYS A 166 3.30 -3.67 28.59
C LYS A 166 2.11 -4.44 27.99
N ARG A 167 0.96 -4.41 28.68
CA ARG A 167 -0.28 -5.09 28.25
C ARG A 167 -1.47 -4.14 28.27
N GLY A 168 -2.43 -4.36 27.39
CA GLY A 168 -3.69 -3.63 27.33
C GLY A 168 -3.52 -2.14 27.00
N VAL A 169 -4.20 -1.27 27.74
CA VAL A 169 -4.22 0.19 27.46
C VAL A 169 -2.83 0.82 27.57
N TYR A 170 -1.98 0.32 28.48
CA TYR A 170 -0.61 0.82 28.63
C TYR A 170 0.26 0.56 27.39
N PHE A 171 0.00 -0.54 26.67
CA PHE A 171 0.68 -0.82 25.42
C PHE A 171 0.27 0.18 24.33
N ALA A 172 -1.04 0.46 24.20
CA ALA A 172 -1.54 1.48 23.28
C ALA A 172 -0.92 2.86 23.55
N MET A 173 -0.88 3.29 24.82
CA MET A 173 -0.29 4.59 25.21
C MET A 173 1.21 4.68 24.86
N VAL A 174 1.98 3.64 25.18
CA VAL A 174 3.42 3.62 24.87
C VAL A 174 3.65 3.66 23.35
N THR A 175 2.90 2.88 22.57
CA THR A 175 3.04 2.89 21.11
C THR A 175 2.65 4.22 20.48
N LEU A 176 1.63 4.91 21.02
CA LEU A 176 1.25 6.26 20.61
C LEU A 176 2.39 7.27 20.89
N SER A 177 2.97 7.23 22.10
CA SER A 177 4.09 8.10 22.46
C SER A 177 5.29 7.87 21.55
N ILE A 178 5.61 6.62 21.21
CA ILE A 178 6.69 6.29 20.27
C ILE A 178 6.40 6.86 18.88
N SER A 179 5.16 6.70 18.37
CA SER A 179 4.78 7.30 17.08
C SER A 179 4.94 8.82 17.08
N MET A 180 4.62 9.49 18.19
CA MET A 180 4.82 10.94 18.31
C MET A 180 6.30 11.34 18.32
N ILE A 181 7.16 10.55 18.97
CA ILE A 181 8.62 10.78 18.94
C ILE A 181 9.13 10.66 17.50
N PHE A 182 8.68 9.65 16.75
CA PHE A 182 9.05 9.50 15.33
C PHE A 182 8.58 10.69 14.49
N TYR A 183 7.34 11.14 14.69
CA TYR A 183 6.81 12.32 14.03
C TYR A 183 7.63 13.58 14.30
N TYR A 184 7.97 13.84 15.57
CA TYR A 184 8.84 14.98 15.92
C TYR A 184 10.25 14.83 15.35
N SER A 185 10.80 13.62 15.36
CA SER A 185 12.12 13.35 14.82
C SER A 185 12.18 13.65 13.31
N ALA A 186 11.15 13.23 12.55
CA ALA A 186 11.08 13.50 11.12
C ALA A 186 11.02 15.00 10.78
N GLN A 187 10.43 15.82 11.66
CA GLN A 187 10.39 17.28 11.51
C GLN A 187 11.63 18.01 12.02
N THR A 188 12.43 17.38 12.90
CA THR A 188 13.60 18.03 13.52
C THR A 188 14.89 17.70 12.77
N PHE A 189 14.93 16.61 11.99
CA PHE A 189 16.12 16.20 11.24
C PHE A 189 16.33 17.02 9.95
N ASP A 190 16.60 18.31 10.10
CA ASP A 190 16.83 19.26 9.00
C ASP A 190 17.94 18.79 8.04
N ASP A 191 19.02 18.21 8.58
CA ASP A 191 20.18 17.74 7.80
C ASP A 191 19.90 16.48 6.94
N LEU A 192 18.89 15.67 7.28
CA LEU A 192 18.60 14.39 6.60
C LEU A 192 17.34 14.45 5.72
N THR A 193 16.35 15.27 6.10
CA THR A 193 15.04 15.37 5.42
C THR A 193 14.82 16.71 4.71
N GLY A 194 15.68 17.71 4.88
CA GLY A 194 15.48 19.07 4.35
C GLY A 194 14.57 19.95 5.22
N GLY A 195 14.10 19.42 6.36
CA GLY A 195 13.34 20.19 7.36
C GLY A 195 12.03 20.78 6.84
N THR A 196 11.68 21.97 7.33
CA THR A 196 10.51 22.76 6.89
C THR A 196 10.73 23.57 5.61
N ASP A 197 11.97 23.62 5.10
CA ASP A 197 12.36 24.52 4.01
C ASP A 197 12.49 23.83 2.64
N GLY A 198 12.48 22.49 2.60
CA GLY A 198 12.38 21.68 1.37
C GLY A 198 13.71 21.26 0.75
#